data_AF-A0A5C7A5B4-F1
#
_entry.id   AF-A0A5C7A5B4-F1
#
_cell.length_a   1.000
_cell.length_b   1.000
_cell.length_c   1.000
_cell.angle_alpha   90.00
_cell.angle_beta   90.00
_cell.angle_gamma   90.00
#
_symmetry.space_group_name_H-M   'P 1'
#
loop_
_entity.id
_entity.type
_entity.pdbx_description
1 polymer ?
#
loop_
_entity_poly.entity_id
_entity_poly.type
_entity_poly.pdbx_seq_one_letter_code
_entity_poly.pdbx_strand_id
1 'polypeptide(L)'
;MGGSPVSAARPGRELPGREMDGRHRPFAGIPPGTRGHNPYRRPQGPRRLVRPCPPGRPTVPRKPDPMDIARPSMPNLSVPAHLAQEWEQLLIRAREGSLPLPELMDRGNFLQTQQLGDAAAHLYETWLAHEGQPPAARLVALYNWGTVLGNIQQHERAEQVYRQALAISPGFAQARLNLGHQLEHLGRVDEALAAWQAVYDATGPMEALGADTDGLRTHAFNNAARLLELQRRYEESEALMVRSLTLNPEQTDVMQHYVHIRQKQCKWPVYQPFGEVTHNRLLIATSLLATLSATDDPALQMGAAQRFVHEKVTKQKEALWKHPVSVAARQQGKIKIGYLSGDLCMHAVGLLTAELYALHDREKFEIHAFDWSREDGTALRKRLLMSMDKVWRLNAMDDATAAKLIAQAGIDVLVDLQGLTSGARPNILAHRPAPVQVSYLGLPATSLLPGVDWIIADRFVMPPEYLPYCSEKPIYLPHCYQVSDRQREVGADPTRAQYELPEDAFVFCSFNNNHKMNAEMFGAWMRILHGVPNSVLWLLADNEWAKANLRREAEAAG
;
A
#
# COMPACT_ATOMS: atom_id res chain seq x y z
N MET A 1 -7.46 72.61 -7.50
CA MET A 1 -8.65 71.74 -7.49
C MET A 1 -8.16 70.33 -7.17
N GLY A 2 -8.57 69.64 -6.11
CA GLY A 2 -9.69 69.84 -5.18
C GLY A 2 -10.57 68.57 -5.18
N GLY A 3 -10.84 67.89 -4.05
CA GLY A 3 -10.37 68.13 -2.68
C GLY A 3 -10.48 66.89 -1.78
N SER A 4 -9.79 66.96 -0.63
CA SER A 4 -9.79 66.00 0.50
C SER A 4 -10.90 66.36 1.52
N PRO A 5 -11.00 65.75 2.73
CA PRO A 5 -10.57 64.41 3.16
C PRO A 5 -11.77 63.41 3.07
N VAL A 6 -12.30 62.60 4.01
CA VAL A 6 -12.16 62.32 5.48
C VAL A 6 -12.66 60.87 5.72
N SER A 7 -12.32 60.14 6.79
CA SER A 7 -11.47 60.42 7.96
C SER A 7 -10.85 59.11 8.51
N ALA A 8 -10.10 59.18 9.63
CA ALA A 8 -9.72 58.04 10.47
C ALA A 8 -10.01 58.33 11.95
N ALA A 9 -10.19 57.29 12.77
CA ALA A 9 -10.28 57.41 14.23
C ALA A 9 -9.67 56.20 14.97
N ARG A 10 -8.64 56.48 15.76
CA ARG A 10 -8.08 55.70 16.89
C ARG A 10 -8.04 56.66 18.11
N PRO A 11 -7.71 56.24 19.34
CA PRO A 11 -7.51 54.88 19.88
C PRO A 11 -8.35 54.59 21.15
N GLY A 12 -8.14 53.42 21.76
CA GLY A 12 -7.97 53.35 23.22
C GLY A 12 -9.03 52.60 24.04
N ARG A 13 -8.59 51.52 24.69
CA ARG A 13 -8.72 51.33 26.16
C ARG A 13 -7.72 50.31 26.67
N GLU A 14 -7.37 50.44 27.94
CA GLU A 14 -6.30 49.69 28.60
C GLU A 14 -6.81 48.41 29.28
N LEU A 15 -5.87 47.58 29.75
CA LEU A 15 -6.12 46.40 30.58
C LEU A 15 -6.65 46.81 31.97
N PRO A 16 -7.28 45.88 32.70
CA PRO A 16 -6.52 45.05 33.63
C PRO A 16 -6.69 43.55 33.36
N GLY A 17 -5.77 42.66 33.76
CA GLY A 17 -4.80 42.80 34.84
C GLY A 17 -5.31 42.04 36.07
N ARG A 18 -4.99 40.75 36.17
CA ARG A 18 -5.27 39.89 37.34
C ARG A 18 -4.00 39.19 37.79
N GLU A 19 -3.34 39.80 38.76
CA GLU A 19 -2.47 39.08 39.71
C GLU A 19 -3.30 38.60 40.92
N MET A 20 -2.62 37.96 41.87
CA MET A 20 -3.14 37.36 43.11
C MET A 20 -3.95 36.04 42.91
N ASP A 21 -3.91 35.08 43.82
CA ASP A 21 -3.22 35.03 45.12
C ASP A 21 -2.35 33.76 45.24
N GLY A 22 -1.13 33.90 45.72
CA GLY A 22 -0.20 32.79 45.95
C GLY A 22 0.06 32.62 47.44
N ARG A 23 -0.56 31.62 48.09
CA ARG A 23 -0.33 31.34 49.52
C ARG A 23 0.07 29.90 49.80
N HIS A 24 1.21 29.80 50.47
CA HIS A 24 1.72 28.62 51.20
C HIS A 24 0.62 27.89 52.01
N ARG A 25 0.72 26.58 52.27
CA ARG A 25 1.62 26.07 53.32
C ARG A 25 2.09 24.61 53.14
N PRO A 26 3.25 24.25 53.73
CA PRO A 26 3.83 22.92 53.64
C PRO A 26 3.48 22.01 54.83
N PHE A 27 3.50 20.71 54.58
CA PHE A 27 3.72 19.62 55.54
C PHE A 27 4.44 18.50 54.76
N ALA A 28 5.28 17.62 55.29
CA ALA A 28 6.10 17.50 56.50
C ALA A 28 6.73 16.10 56.37
N GLY A 29 8.02 15.91 56.69
CA GLY A 29 8.68 14.60 56.58
C GLY A 29 8.62 13.77 57.86
N ILE A 30 9.55 12.80 57.99
CA ILE A 30 9.81 11.89 59.15
C ILE A 30 8.85 10.66 59.19
N PRO A 31 9.31 9.41 59.47
CA PRO A 31 10.63 8.76 59.36
C PRO A 31 10.60 7.40 58.57
N PRO A 32 11.73 6.71 58.34
CA PRO A 32 11.75 5.33 57.81
C PRO A 32 11.49 4.25 58.89
N GLY A 33 10.79 3.14 58.53
CA GLY A 33 10.41 2.07 59.47
C GLY A 33 10.19 0.67 58.87
N THR A 34 11.24 -0.17 58.94
CA THR A 34 11.25 -1.66 59.03
C THR A 34 10.08 -2.56 58.57
N ARG A 35 10.40 -3.44 57.61
CA ARG A 35 10.10 -4.90 57.55
C ARG A 35 8.65 -5.40 57.79
N GLY A 36 8.01 -5.89 56.73
CA GLY A 36 6.89 -6.86 56.77
C GLY A 36 7.05 -7.92 55.68
N HIS A 37 6.74 -9.19 55.98
CA HIS A 37 6.96 -10.31 55.05
C HIS A 37 5.94 -10.37 53.90
N ASN A 38 6.42 -10.69 52.69
CA ASN A 38 5.61 -11.29 51.63
C ASN A 38 6.15 -12.72 51.33
N PRO A 39 5.37 -13.79 51.52
CA PRO A 39 5.85 -15.16 51.35
C PRO A 39 5.59 -15.69 49.93
N TYR A 40 6.63 -16.00 49.16
CA TYR A 40 6.65 -17.20 48.28
C TYR A 40 8.10 -17.58 47.90
N ARG A 41 8.59 -18.70 48.45
CA ARG A 41 9.85 -19.32 48.02
C ARG A 41 9.65 -20.02 46.67
N ARG A 42 10.58 -19.85 45.73
CA ARG A 42 10.93 -20.88 44.75
C ARG A 42 12.38 -21.33 45.00
N PRO A 43 12.66 -22.63 45.18
CA PRO A 43 14.02 -23.11 45.41
C PRO A 43 14.83 -23.13 44.12
N GLN A 44 16.14 -22.88 44.21
CA GLN A 44 17.08 -23.19 43.14
C GLN A 44 17.43 -24.68 43.17
N GLY A 45 17.38 -25.33 42.00
CA GLY A 45 17.88 -26.69 41.77
C GLY A 45 19.08 -26.69 40.80
N PRO A 46 19.94 -27.72 40.82
CA PRO A 46 21.25 -27.66 40.19
C PRO A 46 21.22 -27.68 38.66
N ARG A 47 22.07 -26.85 38.03
CA ARG A 47 22.35 -26.89 36.60
C ARG A 47 22.95 -28.24 36.21
N ARG A 48 22.23 -29.07 35.44
CA ARG A 48 22.84 -30.21 34.74
C ARG A 48 23.51 -29.72 33.45
N LEU A 49 24.79 -30.02 33.32
CA LEU A 49 25.54 -29.86 32.08
C LEU A 49 25.00 -30.85 31.03
N VAL A 50 24.36 -30.34 29.98
CA VAL A 50 24.02 -31.14 28.79
C VAL A 50 25.30 -31.33 27.98
N ARG A 51 25.71 -32.59 27.78
CA ARG A 51 26.83 -32.90 26.87
C ARG A 51 26.40 -32.70 25.42
N PRO A 52 27.28 -32.24 24.52
CA PRO A 52 27.01 -32.25 23.07
C PRO A 52 26.76 -33.68 22.57
N CYS A 53 25.80 -33.86 21.67
CA CYS A 53 25.71 -35.07 20.87
C CYS A 53 26.89 -35.14 19.88
N PRO A 54 27.40 -36.33 19.54
CA PRO A 54 28.44 -36.47 18.52
C PRO A 54 27.88 -36.13 17.13
N PRO A 55 28.72 -35.65 16.19
CA PRO A 55 28.30 -35.40 14.83
C PRO A 55 27.87 -36.71 14.14
N GLY A 56 26.71 -36.70 13.50
CA GLY A 56 26.27 -37.78 12.63
C GLY A 56 27.23 -37.92 11.44
N ARG A 57 27.52 -39.15 11.01
CA ARG A 57 28.34 -39.39 9.81
C ARG A 57 27.64 -38.79 8.58
N PRO A 58 28.39 -38.18 7.63
CA PRO A 58 27.79 -37.71 6.39
C PRO A 58 27.21 -38.90 5.61
N THR A 59 25.90 -38.90 5.43
CA THR A 59 25.22 -39.82 4.51
C THR A 59 25.54 -39.40 3.09
N VAL A 60 26.46 -40.11 2.44
CA VAL A 60 26.69 -39.97 1.00
C VAL A 60 25.35 -40.18 0.29
N PRO A 61 24.88 -39.23 -0.54
CA PRO A 61 23.65 -39.43 -1.29
C PRO A 61 23.85 -40.64 -2.21
N ARG A 62 22.93 -41.62 -2.16
CA ARG A 62 22.90 -42.67 -3.18
C ARG A 62 22.77 -41.98 -4.54
N LYS A 63 23.50 -42.49 -5.54
CA LYS A 63 23.17 -42.19 -6.94
C LYS A 63 21.69 -42.53 -7.14
N PRO A 64 20.92 -41.72 -7.89
CA PRO A 64 19.62 -42.17 -8.34
C PRO A 64 19.81 -43.42 -9.18
N ASP A 65 19.05 -44.47 -8.89
CA ASP A 65 18.89 -45.59 -9.82
C ASP A 65 18.23 -45.06 -11.11
N PRO A 66 18.46 -45.67 -12.27
CA PRO A 66 17.85 -45.22 -13.53
C PRO A 66 16.33 -45.23 -13.40
N MET A 67 15.68 -44.10 -13.68
CA MET A 67 14.22 -44.04 -13.66
C MET A 67 13.66 -44.97 -14.73
N ASP A 68 12.94 -46.00 -14.30
CA ASP A 68 12.04 -46.75 -15.17
C ASP A 68 11.01 -45.77 -15.75
N ILE A 69 10.90 -45.70 -17.07
CA ILE A 69 10.10 -44.67 -17.77
C ILE A 69 8.64 -45.11 -17.80
N ALA A 70 8.05 -45.23 -16.62
CA ALA A 70 6.62 -45.33 -16.44
C ALA A 70 5.97 -44.08 -17.07
N ARG A 71 4.96 -44.28 -17.92
CA ARG A 71 4.23 -43.19 -18.57
C ARG A 71 3.72 -42.22 -17.50
N PRO A 72 3.86 -40.89 -17.68
CA PRO A 72 3.34 -39.93 -16.72
C PRO A 72 1.82 -40.12 -16.60
N SER A 73 1.36 -40.42 -15.39
CA SER A 73 -0.06 -40.37 -15.07
C SER A 73 -0.56 -38.95 -15.35
N MET A 74 -1.51 -38.79 -16.27
CA MET A 74 -2.04 -37.46 -16.56
C MET A 74 -2.56 -36.83 -15.26
N PRO A 75 -2.23 -35.55 -14.96
CA PRO A 75 -2.88 -34.84 -13.87
C PRO A 75 -4.39 -34.90 -14.10
N ASN A 76 -5.18 -34.95 -13.02
CA ASN A 76 -6.63 -35.07 -13.11
C ASN A 76 -7.27 -33.72 -13.51
N LEU A 77 -6.95 -33.26 -14.72
CA LEU A 77 -7.33 -31.98 -15.30
C LEU A 77 -8.85 -31.95 -15.47
N SER A 78 -9.53 -31.16 -14.64
CA SER A 78 -10.99 -31.02 -14.63
C SER A 78 -11.52 -30.21 -15.82
N VAL A 79 -11.32 -30.73 -17.03
CA VAL A 79 -11.95 -30.21 -18.25
C VAL A 79 -13.45 -30.57 -18.21
N PRO A 80 -14.37 -29.60 -18.44
CA PRO A 80 -15.80 -29.87 -18.47
C PRO A 80 -16.16 -30.98 -19.46
N ALA A 81 -17.09 -31.86 -19.09
CA ALA A 81 -17.43 -33.05 -19.88
C ALA A 81 -17.84 -32.74 -21.34
N HIS A 82 -18.44 -31.57 -21.60
CA HIS A 82 -18.81 -31.13 -22.94
C HIS A 82 -17.62 -30.71 -23.83
N LEU A 83 -16.43 -30.49 -23.26
CA LEU A 83 -15.18 -30.20 -23.97
C LEU A 83 -14.23 -31.41 -24.03
N ALA A 84 -14.49 -32.48 -23.26
CA ALA A 84 -13.53 -33.58 -23.06
C ALA A 84 -13.11 -34.28 -24.36
N GLN A 85 -14.03 -34.49 -25.30
CA GLN A 85 -13.73 -35.13 -26.59
C GLN A 85 -12.91 -34.23 -27.52
N GLU A 86 -13.22 -32.94 -27.58
CA GLU A 86 -12.45 -31.94 -28.34
C GLU A 86 -11.04 -31.78 -27.75
N TRP A 87 -10.96 -31.78 -26.41
CA TRP A 87 -9.71 -31.72 -25.66
C TRP A 87 -8.78 -32.91 -25.94
N GLU A 88 -9.31 -34.14 -25.94
CA GLU A 88 -8.53 -35.34 -26.28
C GLU A 88 -8.01 -35.28 -27.73
N GLN A 89 -8.83 -34.84 -28.68
CA GLN A 89 -8.42 -34.65 -30.09
C GLN A 89 -7.32 -33.58 -30.24
N LEU A 90 -7.42 -32.47 -29.50
CA LEU A 90 -6.37 -31.43 -29.48
C LEU A 90 -5.04 -31.97 -28.92
N LEU A 91 -5.08 -32.76 -27.84
CA LEU A 91 -3.87 -33.40 -27.28
C LEU A 91 -3.26 -34.45 -28.21
N ILE A 92 -4.08 -35.24 -28.93
CA ILE A 92 -3.58 -36.18 -29.95
C ILE A 92 -2.86 -35.40 -31.06
N ARG A 93 -3.51 -34.40 -31.64
CA ARG A 93 -2.92 -33.58 -32.72
C ARG A 93 -1.68 -32.80 -32.28
N ALA A 94 -1.61 -32.38 -31.02
CA ALA A 94 -0.42 -31.77 -30.45
C ALA A 94 0.77 -32.76 -30.37
N ARG A 95 0.54 -34.01 -29.96
CA ARG A 95 1.56 -35.08 -29.90
C ARG A 95 2.05 -35.50 -31.28
N GLU A 96 1.16 -35.53 -32.25
CA GLU A 96 1.43 -35.88 -33.66
C GLU A 96 2.06 -34.72 -34.47
N GLY A 97 2.19 -33.53 -33.89
CA GLY A 97 2.63 -32.32 -34.59
C GLY A 97 1.63 -31.75 -35.61
N SER A 98 0.41 -32.30 -35.67
CA SER A 98 -0.65 -31.95 -36.64
C SER A 98 -1.60 -30.82 -36.18
N LEU A 99 -1.31 -30.19 -35.03
CA LEU A 99 -1.96 -28.97 -34.53
C LEU A 99 -1.15 -27.71 -34.94
N PRO A 100 -1.68 -26.83 -35.82
CA PRO A 100 -0.99 -25.59 -36.20
C PRO A 100 -0.85 -24.59 -35.04
N LEU A 101 0.21 -23.79 -35.04
CA LEU A 101 0.44 -22.75 -34.03
C LEU A 101 -0.73 -21.74 -33.87
N PRO A 102 -1.38 -21.23 -34.93
CA PRO A 102 -2.53 -20.33 -34.76
C PRO A 102 -3.68 -21.00 -34.01
N GLU A 103 -4.00 -22.26 -34.35
CA GLU A 103 -5.06 -23.01 -33.67
C GLU A 103 -4.69 -23.31 -32.20
N LEU A 104 -3.42 -23.65 -31.92
CA LEU A 104 -2.90 -23.77 -30.56
C LEU A 104 -3.10 -22.48 -29.75
N MET A 105 -2.83 -21.31 -30.37
CA MET A 105 -3.00 -20.01 -29.73
C MET A 105 -4.48 -19.70 -29.45
N ASP A 106 -5.35 -19.88 -30.44
CA ASP A 106 -6.79 -19.65 -30.29
C ASP A 106 -7.40 -20.57 -29.22
N ARG A 107 -7.00 -21.85 -29.17
CA ARG A 107 -7.46 -22.80 -28.15
C ARG A 107 -6.88 -22.51 -26.76
N GLY A 108 -5.61 -22.12 -26.67
CA GLY A 108 -4.99 -21.68 -25.41
C GLY A 108 -5.63 -20.40 -24.85
N ASN A 109 -6.06 -19.48 -25.71
CA ASN A 109 -6.80 -18.29 -25.33
C ASN A 109 -8.24 -18.63 -24.92
N PHE A 110 -8.95 -19.48 -25.68
CA PHE A 110 -10.28 -19.95 -25.34
C PHE A 110 -10.30 -20.61 -23.95
N LEU A 111 -9.41 -21.58 -23.70
CA LEU A 111 -9.32 -22.27 -22.41
C LEU A 111 -9.07 -21.31 -21.24
N GLN A 112 -8.22 -20.28 -21.41
CA GLN A 112 -8.04 -19.23 -20.39
C GLN A 112 -9.32 -18.41 -20.14
N THR A 113 -10.10 -18.05 -21.17
CA THR A 113 -11.39 -17.35 -20.94
C THR A 113 -12.43 -18.21 -20.23
N GLN A 114 -12.33 -19.55 -20.36
CA GLN A 114 -13.14 -20.52 -19.60
C GLN A 114 -12.57 -20.83 -18.20
N GLN A 115 -11.52 -20.11 -17.75
CA GLN A 115 -10.79 -20.32 -16.49
C GLN A 115 -10.07 -21.69 -16.39
N LEU A 116 -9.90 -22.39 -17.52
CA LEU A 116 -9.23 -23.70 -17.63
C LEU A 116 -7.72 -23.54 -17.88
N GLY A 117 -7.05 -22.74 -17.05
CA GLY A 117 -5.64 -22.37 -17.23
C GLY A 117 -4.67 -23.56 -17.21
N ASP A 118 -4.87 -24.55 -16.33
CA ASP A 118 -4.06 -25.78 -16.31
C ASP A 118 -4.22 -26.62 -17.58
N ALA A 119 -5.41 -26.64 -18.18
CA ALA A 119 -5.63 -27.30 -19.47
C ALA A 119 -4.90 -26.53 -20.58
N ALA A 120 -5.03 -25.20 -20.64
CA ALA A 120 -4.27 -24.38 -21.58
C ALA A 120 -2.75 -24.63 -21.45
N ALA A 121 -2.22 -24.69 -20.22
CA ALA A 121 -0.82 -24.98 -19.96
C ALA A 121 -0.42 -26.40 -20.44
N HIS A 122 -1.25 -27.42 -20.22
CA HIS A 122 -0.96 -28.77 -20.68
C HIS A 122 -1.03 -28.92 -22.22
N LEU A 123 -1.83 -28.10 -22.92
CA LEU A 123 -1.87 -28.09 -24.38
C LEU A 123 -0.55 -27.59 -24.97
N TYR A 124 -0.07 -26.45 -24.48
CA TYR A 124 1.23 -25.90 -24.87
C TYR A 124 2.37 -26.85 -24.52
N GLU A 125 2.39 -27.43 -23.32
CA GLU A 125 3.36 -28.44 -22.90
C GLU A 125 3.40 -29.64 -23.86
N THR A 126 2.22 -30.17 -24.20
CA THR A 126 2.07 -31.33 -25.11
C THR A 126 2.53 -31.00 -26.53
N TRP A 127 2.24 -29.80 -27.03
CA TRP A 127 2.67 -29.34 -28.36
C TRP A 127 4.19 -29.08 -28.41
N LEU A 128 4.76 -28.53 -27.35
CA LEU A 128 6.19 -28.25 -27.20
C LEU A 128 7.04 -29.51 -26.95
N ALA A 129 6.42 -30.64 -26.61
CA ALA A 129 7.08 -31.94 -26.54
C ALA A 129 7.36 -32.56 -27.92
N HIS A 130 6.72 -32.10 -29.00
CA HIS A 130 6.99 -32.56 -30.35
C HIS A 130 8.27 -31.90 -30.91
N GLU A 131 9.30 -32.70 -31.18
CA GLU A 131 10.63 -32.20 -31.58
C GLU A 131 10.64 -31.52 -32.97
N GLY A 132 9.70 -31.82 -33.85
CA GLY A 132 9.64 -31.29 -35.21
C GLY A 132 9.15 -29.84 -35.35
N GLN A 133 8.93 -29.09 -34.27
CA GLN A 133 8.39 -27.73 -34.34
C GLN A 133 9.46 -26.69 -34.73
N PRO A 134 9.23 -25.81 -35.73
CA PRO A 134 10.19 -24.79 -36.16
C PRO A 134 10.60 -23.84 -35.01
N PRO A 135 11.87 -23.40 -34.90
CA PRO A 135 12.34 -22.58 -33.77
C PRO A 135 11.53 -21.30 -33.52
N ALA A 136 11.12 -20.58 -34.59
CA ALA A 136 10.28 -19.39 -34.47
C ALA A 136 8.86 -19.71 -33.93
N ALA A 137 8.28 -20.85 -34.35
CA ALA A 137 6.99 -21.29 -33.83
C ALA A 137 7.10 -21.76 -32.37
N ARG A 138 8.22 -22.42 -32.02
CA ARG A 138 8.57 -22.81 -30.66
C ARG A 138 8.72 -21.59 -29.74
N LEU A 139 9.36 -20.52 -30.21
CA LEU A 139 9.54 -19.26 -29.47
C LEU A 139 8.17 -18.64 -29.07
N VAL A 140 7.24 -18.54 -30.03
CA VAL A 140 5.89 -18.00 -29.78
C VAL A 140 5.08 -18.91 -28.84
N ALA A 141 5.16 -20.23 -29.03
CA ALA A 141 4.47 -21.18 -28.15
C ALA A 141 5.02 -21.14 -26.71
N LEU A 142 6.35 -21.04 -26.51
CA LEU A 142 6.97 -20.87 -25.20
C LEU A 142 6.53 -19.54 -24.55
N TYR A 143 6.51 -18.44 -25.30
CA TYR A 143 6.05 -17.15 -24.79
C TYR A 143 4.61 -17.19 -24.26
N ASN A 144 3.70 -17.76 -25.05
CA ASN A 144 2.30 -17.89 -24.65
C ASN A 144 2.16 -18.87 -23.48
N TRP A 145 2.88 -19.99 -23.47
CA TRP A 145 2.86 -20.94 -22.36
C TRP A 145 3.33 -20.33 -21.04
N GLY A 146 4.43 -19.57 -21.06
CA GLY A 146 4.92 -18.83 -19.89
C GLY A 146 3.91 -17.79 -19.40
N THR A 147 3.07 -17.26 -20.29
CA THR A 147 1.98 -16.33 -19.94
C THR A 147 0.85 -17.08 -19.25
N VAL A 148 0.43 -18.24 -19.77
CA VAL A 148 -0.57 -19.11 -19.10
C VAL A 148 -0.08 -19.53 -17.72
N LEU A 149 1.17 -20.00 -17.62
CA LEU A 149 1.78 -20.47 -16.36
C LEU A 149 1.84 -19.36 -15.30
N GLY A 150 2.16 -18.12 -15.71
CA GLY A 150 2.12 -16.96 -14.82
C GLY A 150 0.70 -16.62 -14.35
N ASN A 151 -0.30 -16.70 -15.24
CA ASN A 151 -1.71 -16.46 -14.92
C ASN A 151 -2.27 -17.48 -13.90
N ILE A 152 -1.79 -18.72 -13.92
CA ILE A 152 -2.11 -19.76 -12.92
C ILE A 152 -1.11 -19.86 -11.76
N GLN A 153 -0.28 -18.82 -11.57
CA GLN A 153 0.67 -18.67 -10.45
C GLN A 153 1.75 -19.78 -10.34
N GLN A 154 2.00 -20.52 -11.42
CA GLN A 154 3.06 -21.53 -11.50
C GLN A 154 4.39 -20.87 -11.91
N HIS A 155 4.84 -19.93 -11.09
CA HIS A 155 5.91 -18.98 -11.39
C HIS A 155 7.25 -19.64 -11.70
N GLU A 156 7.62 -20.74 -11.03
CA GLU A 156 8.85 -21.50 -11.30
C GLU A 156 8.83 -22.18 -12.67
N ARG A 157 7.67 -22.71 -13.10
CA ARG A 157 7.51 -23.26 -14.46
C ARG A 157 7.55 -22.13 -15.49
N ALA A 158 6.87 -21.02 -15.22
CA ALA A 158 6.89 -19.85 -16.09
C ALA A 158 8.31 -19.29 -16.28
N GLU A 159 9.11 -19.19 -15.21
CA GLU A 159 10.53 -18.79 -15.27
C GLU A 159 11.34 -19.71 -16.19
N GLN A 160 11.23 -21.03 -16.02
CA GLN A 160 11.93 -22.02 -16.85
C GLN A 160 11.54 -21.91 -18.33
N VAL A 161 10.26 -21.68 -18.61
CA VAL A 161 9.73 -21.53 -19.97
C VAL A 161 10.19 -20.22 -20.63
N TYR A 162 10.24 -19.10 -19.90
CA TYR A 162 10.83 -17.88 -20.43
C TYR A 162 12.35 -17.97 -20.61
N ARG A 163 13.08 -18.69 -19.74
CA ARG A 163 14.51 -18.97 -19.96
C ARG A 163 14.73 -19.86 -21.20
N GLN A 164 13.84 -20.80 -21.51
CA GLN A 164 13.86 -21.54 -22.79
C GLN A 164 13.59 -20.64 -24.00
N ALA A 165 12.61 -19.73 -23.93
CA ALA A 165 12.34 -18.76 -25.00
C ALA A 165 13.57 -17.88 -25.28
N LEU A 166 14.22 -17.38 -24.23
CA LEU A 166 15.42 -16.55 -24.33
C LEU A 166 16.69 -17.32 -24.76
N ALA A 167 16.68 -18.66 -24.71
CA ALA A 167 17.72 -19.49 -25.30
C ALA A 167 17.55 -19.66 -26.83
N ILE A 168 16.33 -19.51 -27.35
CA ILE A 168 16.05 -19.50 -28.80
C ILE A 168 16.29 -18.10 -29.38
N SER A 169 15.76 -17.05 -28.73
CA SER A 169 16.12 -15.66 -29.04
C SER A 169 16.50 -14.88 -27.78
N PRO A 170 17.81 -14.63 -27.57
CA PRO A 170 18.28 -13.71 -26.55
C PRO A 170 17.81 -12.26 -26.76
N GLY A 171 17.33 -11.89 -27.96
CA GLY A 171 16.83 -10.55 -28.29
C GLY A 171 15.37 -10.30 -27.90
N PHE A 172 14.61 -11.36 -27.60
CA PHE A 172 13.16 -11.29 -27.48
C PHE A 172 12.67 -10.63 -26.17
N ALA A 173 12.19 -9.40 -26.27
CA ALA A 173 11.97 -8.53 -25.13
C ALA A 173 10.75 -8.89 -24.28
N GLN A 174 9.63 -9.33 -24.88
CA GLN A 174 8.43 -9.70 -24.13
C GLN A 174 8.69 -10.87 -23.17
N ALA A 175 9.43 -11.90 -23.59
CA ALA A 175 9.82 -13.00 -22.69
C ALA A 175 10.72 -12.51 -21.54
N ARG A 176 11.61 -11.54 -21.80
CA ARG A 176 12.48 -10.96 -20.78
C ARG A 176 11.72 -10.08 -19.78
N LEU A 177 10.76 -9.28 -20.23
CA LEU A 177 9.84 -8.54 -19.35
C LEU A 177 9.07 -9.48 -18.42
N ASN A 178 8.45 -10.51 -18.99
CA ASN A 178 7.63 -11.45 -18.24
C ASN A 178 8.45 -12.36 -17.32
N LEU A 179 9.70 -12.71 -17.70
CA LEU A 179 10.67 -13.37 -16.82
C LEU A 179 10.96 -12.51 -15.57
N GLY A 180 11.17 -11.19 -15.74
CA GLY A 180 11.35 -10.28 -14.62
C GLY A 180 10.16 -10.28 -13.66
N HIS A 181 8.93 -10.34 -14.18
CA HIS A 181 7.73 -10.50 -13.34
C HIS A 181 7.72 -11.84 -12.58
N GLN A 182 8.10 -12.96 -13.20
CA GLN A 182 8.15 -14.25 -12.49
C GLN A 182 9.21 -14.24 -11.38
N LEU A 183 10.38 -13.65 -11.66
CA LEU A 183 11.46 -13.50 -10.68
C LEU A 183 11.03 -12.60 -9.51
N GLU A 184 10.25 -11.54 -9.75
CA GLU A 184 9.65 -10.73 -8.69
C GLU A 184 8.67 -11.54 -7.82
N HIS A 185 7.76 -12.31 -8.43
CA HIS A 185 6.84 -13.19 -7.69
C HIS A 185 7.57 -14.25 -6.84
N LEU A 186 8.74 -14.71 -7.31
CA LEU A 186 9.63 -15.63 -6.59
C LEU A 186 10.56 -14.92 -5.58
N GLY A 187 10.42 -13.61 -5.38
CA GLY A 187 11.24 -12.82 -4.45
C GLY A 187 12.69 -12.58 -4.88
N ARG A 188 13.06 -12.92 -6.12
CA ARG A 188 14.42 -12.84 -6.68
C ARG A 188 14.69 -11.44 -7.24
N VAL A 189 14.65 -10.45 -6.34
CA VAL A 189 14.68 -9.01 -6.62
C VAL A 189 15.74 -8.60 -7.65
N ASP A 190 17.02 -8.89 -7.39
CA ASP A 190 18.09 -8.39 -8.27
C ASP A 190 18.13 -9.10 -9.63
N GLU A 191 17.64 -10.34 -9.74
CA GLU A 191 17.45 -10.99 -11.05
C GLU A 191 16.27 -10.41 -11.82
N ALA A 192 15.18 -10.00 -11.14
CA ALA A 192 14.06 -9.29 -11.77
C ALA A 192 14.51 -7.92 -12.32
N LEU A 193 15.28 -7.17 -11.52
CA LEU A 193 15.88 -5.91 -11.95
C LEU A 193 16.84 -6.10 -13.13
N ALA A 194 17.72 -7.11 -13.09
CA ALA A 194 18.64 -7.42 -14.19
C ALA A 194 17.90 -7.86 -15.47
N ALA A 195 16.78 -8.59 -15.34
CA ALA A 195 15.93 -8.96 -16.48
C ALA A 195 15.35 -7.71 -17.15
N TRP A 196 14.74 -6.78 -16.40
CA TRP A 196 14.23 -5.53 -16.98
C TRP A 196 15.34 -4.61 -17.49
N GLN A 197 16.50 -4.58 -16.83
CA GLN A 197 17.67 -3.81 -17.30
C GLN A 197 18.10 -4.24 -18.71
N ALA A 198 18.20 -5.55 -18.97
CA ALA A 198 18.53 -6.07 -20.29
C ALA A 198 17.42 -5.87 -21.34
N VAL A 199 16.30 -5.22 -21.00
CA VAL A 199 15.33 -4.64 -21.97
C VAL A 199 15.59 -3.13 -22.16
N TYR A 200 15.72 -2.36 -21.07
CA TYR A 200 15.79 -0.90 -21.18
C TYR A 200 17.17 -0.34 -21.59
N ASP A 201 18.26 -1.08 -21.34
CA ASP A 201 19.61 -0.75 -21.81
C ASP A 201 19.92 -1.40 -23.18
N ALA A 202 18.92 -1.99 -23.87
CA ALA A 202 19.11 -2.63 -25.17
C ALA A 202 19.34 -1.60 -26.31
N THR A 203 20.57 -1.57 -26.82
CA THR A 203 21.06 -0.64 -27.87
C THR A 203 20.90 -1.13 -29.31
N GLY A 204 20.67 -2.42 -29.52
CA GLY A 204 20.45 -3.02 -30.84
C GLY A 204 18.96 -3.13 -31.22
N PRO A 205 18.65 -3.70 -32.41
CA PRO A 205 17.28 -4.05 -32.78
C PRO A 205 16.68 -5.02 -31.75
N MET A 206 15.57 -4.60 -31.14
CA MET A 206 14.86 -5.40 -30.15
C MET A 206 13.89 -6.34 -30.87
N GLU A 207 14.00 -7.65 -30.65
CA GLU A 207 13.03 -8.58 -31.23
C GLU A 207 11.71 -8.48 -30.44
N ALA A 208 10.66 -8.08 -31.14
CA ALA A 208 9.33 -7.88 -30.58
C ALA A 208 8.27 -8.41 -31.55
N LEU A 209 7.31 -9.18 -31.03
CA LEU A 209 6.16 -9.69 -31.79
C LEU A 209 5.14 -8.56 -32.05
N GLY A 210 5.49 -7.63 -32.93
CA GLY A 210 4.62 -6.52 -33.35
C GLY A 210 4.36 -5.43 -32.31
N ALA A 211 5.06 -5.45 -31.17
CA ALA A 211 4.94 -4.43 -30.13
C ALA A 211 5.95 -3.29 -30.34
N ASP A 212 5.55 -2.07 -29.96
CA ASP A 212 6.43 -0.90 -29.92
C ASP A 212 7.60 -1.11 -28.93
N THR A 213 8.82 -0.89 -29.40
CA THR A 213 10.04 -1.06 -28.61
C THR A 213 10.16 -0.02 -27.49
N ASP A 214 9.62 1.19 -27.68
CA ASP A 214 9.73 2.25 -26.68
C ASP A 214 8.66 2.09 -25.58
N GLY A 215 7.47 1.59 -25.91
CA GLY A 215 6.53 1.01 -24.95
C GLY A 215 7.13 -0.14 -24.13
N LEU A 216 7.85 -1.08 -24.75
CA LEU A 216 8.54 -2.17 -24.04
C LEU A 216 9.65 -1.64 -23.09
N ARG A 217 10.44 -0.66 -23.52
CA ARG A 217 11.43 0.04 -22.66
C ARG A 217 10.76 0.80 -21.51
N THR A 218 9.66 1.50 -21.77
CA THR A 218 8.85 2.22 -20.77
C THR A 218 8.33 1.26 -19.71
N HIS A 219 7.78 0.11 -20.12
CA HIS A 219 7.32 -0.94 -19.20
C HIS A 219 8.48 -1.51 -18.34
N ALA A 220 9.65 -1.74 -18.94
CA ALA A 220 10.84 -2.20 -18.23
C ALA A 220 11.30 -1.18 -17.16
N PHE A 221 11.36 0.11 -17.50
CA PHE A 221 11.68 1.17 -16.53
C PHE A 221 10.67 1.23 -15.39
N ASN A 222 9.37 1.22 -15.69
CA ASN A 222 8.31 1.33 -14.70
C ASN A 222 8.31 0.16 -13.71
N ASN A 223 8.50 -1.06 -14.20
CA ASN A 223 8.61 -2.25 -13.37
C ASN A 223 9.81 -2.18 -12.42
N ALA A 224 10.99 -1.85 -12.96
CA ALA A 224 12.20 -1.73 -12.16
C ALA A 224 12.10 -0.58 -11.13
N ALA A 225 11.61 0.59 -11.55
CA ALA A 225 11.42 1.74 -10.67
C ALA A 225 10.44 1.44 -9.51
N ARG A 226 9.32 0.76 -9.79
CA ARG A 226 8.35 0.31 -8.78
C ARG A 226 8.97 -0.69 -7.80
N LEU A 227 9.69 -1.71 -8.30
CA LEU A 227 10.34 -2.69 -7.42
C LEU A 227 11.42 -2.02 -6.55
N LEU A 228 12.22 -1.11 -7.11
CA LEU A 228 13.17 -0.31 -6.35
C LEU A 228 12.50 0.53 -5.26
N GLU A 229 11.34 1.15 -5.53
CA GLU A 229 10.60 1.89 -4.50
C GLU A 229 10.09 0.98 -3.37
N LEU A 230 9.58 -0.22 -3.70
CA LEU A 230 9.15 -1.22 -2.72
C LEU A 230 10.33 -1.70 -1.84
N GLN A 231 11.52 -1.84 -2.44
CA GLN A 231 12.78 -2.14 -1.74
C GLN A 231 13.43 -0.91 -1.09
N ARG A 232 12.74 0.24 -1.06
CA ARG A 232 13.22 1.54 -0.55
C ARG A 232 14.47 2.11 -1.22
N ARG A 233 14.88 1.58 -2.38
CA ARG A 233 16.02 2.03 -3.21
C ARG A 233 15.65 3.30 -3.99
N TYR A 234 15.36 4.38 -3.27
CA TYR A 234 14.65 5.56 -3.81
C TYR A 234 15.42 6.35 -4.88
N GLU A 235 16.75 6.48 -4.77
CA GLU A 235 17.54 7.22 -5.76
C GLU A 235 17.66 6.48 -7.10
N GLU A 236 17.84 5.16 -7.07
CA GLU A 236 17.80 4.31 -8.27
C GLU A 236 16.39 4.32 -8.89
N SER A 237 15.35 4.25 -8.06
CA SER A 237 13.95 4.37 -8.48
C SER A 237 13.70 5.70 -9.20
N GLU A 238 14.15 6.82 -8.63
CA GLU A 238 14.04 8.15 -9.20
C GLU A 238 14.76 8.28 -10.55
N ALA A 239 15.99 7.73 -10.65
CA ALA A 239 16.74 7.72 -11.90
C ALA A 239 16.02 6.96 -13.02
N LEU A 240 15.39 5.81 -12.72
CA LEU A 240 14.60 5.06 -13.71
C LEU A 240 13.25 5.73 -14.02
N MET A 241 12.60 6.39 -13.06
CA MET A 241 11.41 7.20 -13.34
C MET A 241 11.73 8.38 -14.27
N VAL A 242 12.86 9.06 -14.09
CA VAL A 242 13.33 10.12 -15.00
C VAL A 242 13.60 9.56 -16.40
N ARG A 243 14.25 8.39 -16.54
CA ARG A 243 14.43 7.72 -17.84
C ARG A 243 13.08 7.38 -18.50
N SER A 244 12.14 6.79 -17.76
CA SER A 244 10.79 6.46 -18.26
C SER A 244 10.02 7.70 -18.72
N LEU A 245 9.98 8.74 -17.89
CA LEU A 245 9.26 9.98 -18.17
C LEU A 245 9.91 10.86 -19.25
N THR A 246 11.20 10.64 -19.54
CA THR A 246 11.88 11.24 -20.70
C THR A 246 11.51 10.53 -22.00
N LEU A 247 11.21 9.23 -21.95
CA LEU A 247 10.77 8.43 -23.12
C LEU A 247 9.27 8.58 -23.39
N ASN A 248 8.45 8.67 -22.34
CA ASN A 248 7.01 8.92 -22.42
C ASN A 248 6.58 9.90 -21.31
N PRO A 249 6.37 11.20 -21.64
CA PRO A 249 6.10 12.26 -20.67
C PRO A 249 4.61 12.40 -20.29
N GLU A 250 3.71 11.51 -20.73
CA GLU A 250 2.27 11.55 -20.40
C GLU A 250 1.88 10.65 -19.21
N GLN A 251 2.85 9.99 -18.58
CA GLN A 251 2.63 8.96 -17.56
C GLN A 251 2.29 9.57 -16.17
N THR A 252 1.06 10.01 -15.96
CA THR A 252 0.59 10.59 -14.68
C THR A 252 0.84 9.68 -13.47
N ASP A 253 0.66 8.37 -13.64
CA ASP A 253 0.96 7.39 -12.57
C ASP A 253 2.46 7.35 -12.22
N VAL A 254 3.39 7.52 -13.17
CA VAL A 254 4.83 7.60 -12.86
C VAL A 254 5.17 8.95 -12.22
N MET A 255 4.49 10.04 -12.61
CA MET A 255 4.70 11.37 -12.02
C MET A 255 4.30 11.44 -10.54
N GLN A 256 3.17 10.85 -10.12
CA GLN A 256 2.82 10.82 -8.69
C GLN A 256 3.88 10.11 -7.85
N HIS A 257 4.40 8.99 -8.36
CA HIS A 257 5.46 8.25 -7.69
C HIS A 257 6.77 9.06 -7.64
N TYR A 258 7.19 9.70 -8.75
CA TYR A 258 8.37 10.57 -8.80
C TYR A 258 8.31 11.72 -7.77
N VAL A 259 7.17 12.44 -7.70
CA VAL A 259 6.94 13.50 -6.69
C VAL A 259 7.05 12.91 -5.29
N HIS A 260 6.38 11.79 -5.02
CA HIS A 260 6.28 11.24 -3.68
C HIS A 260 7.60 10.59 -3.20
N ILE A 261 8.43 9.99 -4.05
CA ILE A 261 9.77 9.53 -3.64
C ILE A 261 10.73 10.69 -3.37
N ARG A 262 10.59 11.84 -4.05
CA ARG A 262 11.34 13.05 -3.69
C ARG A 262 10.91 13.61 -2.34
N GLN A 263 9.63 13.53 -1.98
CA GLN A 263 9.17 13.81 -0.61
C GLN A 263 9.76 12.82 0.41
N LYS A 264 9.69 11.50 0.15
CA LYS A 264 10.27 10.47 1.04
C LYS A 264 11.76 10.66 1.29
N GLN A 265 12.51 11.14 0.30
CA GLN A 265 13.93 11.47 0.41
C GLN A 265 14.22 12.87 1.00
N CYS A 266 13.20 13.67 1.34
CA CYS A 266 13.36 15.10 1.69
C CYS A 266 14.21 15.88 0.65
N LYS A 267 14.02 15.56 -0.64
CA LYS A 267 14.84 16.01 -1.77
C LYS A 267 14.16 17.19 -2.46
N TRP A 268 14.51 18.40 -2.03
CA TRP A 268 13.88 19.64 -2.50
C TRP A 268 14.65 20.27 -3.70
N PRO A 269 13.99 21.00 -4.61
CA PRO A 269 12.53 21.14 -4.73
C PRO A 269 11.87 19.80 -5.12
N VAL A 270 10.68 19.52 -4.57
CA VAL A 270 9.98 18.26 -4.88
C VAL A 270 9.57 18.22 -6.35
N TYR A 271 8.96 19.30 -6.83
CA TYR A 271 8.47 19.47 -8.20
C TYR A 271 9.58 19.90 -9.17
N GLN A 272 10.60 19.05 -9.32
CA GLN A 272 11.73 19.25 -10.22
C GLN A 272 11.35 18.88 -11.67
N PRO A 273 11.25 19.84 -12.61
CA PRO A 273 10.97 19.54 -14.01
C PRO A 273 12.21 18.99 -14.74
N PHE A 274 11.97 18.26 -15.83
CA PHE A 274 12.99 17.75 -16.76
C PHE A 274 12.33 17.37 -18.11
N GLY A 275 13.04 17.60 -19.23
CA GLY A 275 12.49 17.33 -20.57
C GLY A 275 11.14 18.03 -20.79
N GLU A 276 10.14 17.27 -21.25
CA GLU A 276 8.76 17.75 -21.42
C GLU A 276 7.91 17.68 -20.13
N VAL A 277 8.45 17.10 -19.05
CA VAL A 277 7.78 17.02 -17.75
C VAL A 277 7.91 18.34 -17.01
N THR A 278 6.94 19.21 -17.26
CA THR A 278 6.83 20.53 -16.62
C THR A 278 6.38 20.44 -15.15
N HIS A 279 6.69 21.48 -14.37
CA HIS A 279 6.22 21.64 -13.00
C HIS A 279 4.70 21.47 -12.87
N ASN A 280 3.91 22.02 -13.80
CA ASN A 280 2.46 21.91 -13.78
C ASN A 280 1.95 20.47 -14.03
N ARG A 281 2.64 19.69 -14.88
CA ARG A 281 2.34 18.26 -15.06
C ARG A 281 2.56 17.48 -13.77
N LEU A 282 3.69 17.69 -13.11
CA LEU A 282 3.98 17.07 -11.81
C LEU A 282 2.95 17.46 -10.73
N LEU A 283 2.63 18.74 -10.63
CA LEU A 283 1.65 19.26 -9.65
C LEU A 283 0.27 18.61 -9.85
N ILE A 284 -0.28 18.65 -11.07
CA ILE A 284 -1.60 18.07 -11.38
C ILE A 284 -1.60 16.55 -11.17
N ALA A 285 -0.53 15.86 -11.57
CA ALA A 285 -0.41 14.41 -11.41
C ALA A 285 -0.20 13.95 -9.96
N THR A 286 0.06 14.84 -9.00
CA THR A 286 0.36 14.47 -7.61
C THR A 286 -0.82 13.77 -6.93
N SER A 287 -0.55 12.75 -6.12
CA SER A 287 -1.56 12.00 -5.36
C SER A 287 -2.02 12.77 -4.13
N LEU A 288 -3.27 12.56 -3.68
CA LEU A 288 -3.84 13.35 -2.57
C LEU A 288 -2.96 13.35 -1.30
N LEU A 289 -2.39 12.20 -0.92
CA LEU A 289 -1.50 12.10 0.25
C LEU A 289 -0.18 12.87 0.08
N ALA A 290 0.35 12.92 -1.15
CA ALA A 290 1.50 13.74 -1.49
C ALA A 290 1.13 15.24 -1.54
N THR A 291 -0.04 15.61 -2.07
CA THR A 291 -0.54 16.99 -2.07
C THR A 291 -0.73 17.51 -0.65
N LEU A 292 -1.33 16.73 0.25
CA LEU A 292 -1.46 17.02 1.69
C LEU A 292 -0.12 17.23 2.42
N SER A 293 0.98 16.74 1.84
CA SER A 293 2.34 16.95 2.37
C SER A 293 3.09 18.10 1.67
N ALA A 294 2.52 18.66 0.59
CA ALA A 294 3.11 19.73 -0.21
C ALA A 294 2.40 21.08 -0.04
N THR A 295 1.11 21.10 0.29
CA THR A 295 0.31 22.33 0.42
C THR A 295 -0.91 22.15 1.32
N ASP A 296 -1.23 23.20 2.07
CA ASP A 296 -2.45 23.40 2.84
C ASP A 296 -3.61 23.98 2.00
N ASP A 297 -3.38 24.33 0.72
CA ASP A 297 -4.40 24.82 -0.19
C ASP A 297 -5.52 23.78 -0.40
N PRO A 298 -6.76 24.07 0.04
CA PRO A 298 -7.86 23.11 -0.01
C PRO A 298 -8.39 22.89 -1.43
N ALA A 299 -8.18 23.83 -2.36
CA ALA A 299 -8.55 23.68 -3.76
C ALA A 299 -7.59 22.72 -4.49
N LEU A 300 -6.29 22.78 -4.19
CA LEU A 300 -5.31 21.83 -4.71
C LEU A 300 -5.52 20.41 -4.16
N GLN A 301 -5.85 20.28 -2.86
CA GLN A 301 -6.24 19.01 -2.25
C GLN A 301 -7.52 18.45 -2.91
N MET A 302 -8.57 19.25 -3.01
CA MET A 302 -9.82 18.86 -3.70
C MET A 302 -9.58 18.44 -5.14
N GLY A 303 -8.72 19.15 -5.88
CA GLY A 303 -8.35 18.80 -7.26
C GLY A 303 -7.65 17.44 -7.38
N ALA A 304 -6.72 17.13 -6.47
CA ALA A 304 -6.05 15.83 -6.42
C ALA A 304 -7.01 14.68 -6.11
N ALA A 305 -7.96 14.89 -5.19
CA ALA A 305 -9.04 13.94 -4.91
C ALA A 305 -9.97 13.77 -6.12
N GLN A 306 -10.43 14.87 -6.73
CA GLN A 306 -11.31 14.86 -7.90
C GLN A 306 -10.68 14.11 -9.09
N ARG A 307 -9.38 14.29 -9.32
CA ARG A 307 -8.63 13.57 -10.36
C ARG A 307 -8.59 12.07 -10.09
N PHE A 308 -8.24 11.66 -8.87
CA PHE A 308 -8.26 10.23 -8.49
C PHE A 308 -9.64 9.61 -8.70
N VAL A 309 -10.71 10.32 -8.29
CA VAL A 309 -12.10 9.89 -8.50
C VAL A 309 -12.44 9.77 -9.99
N HIS A 310 -11.99 10.71 -10.83
CA HIS A 310 -12.21 10.64 -12.28
C HIS A 310 -11.50 9.45 -12.94
N GLU A 311 -10.25 9.20 -12.56
CA GLU A 311 -9.37 8.19 -13.17
C GLU A 311 -9.64 6.76 -12.69
N LYS A 312 -9.88 6.58 -11.38
CA LYS A 312 -9.80 5.27 -10.71
C LYS A 312 -11.14 4.76 -10.16
N VAL A 313 -12.23 5.55 -10.19
CA VAL A 313 -13.54 5.16 -9.65
C VAL A 313 -14.56 4.92 -10.78
N THR A 314 -15.20 3.76 -10.73
CA THR A 314 -16.15 3.30 -11.76
C THR A 314 -17.44 4.11 -11.71
N LYS A 315 -17.74 4.83 -12.80
CA LYS A 315 -18.91 5.70 -12.96
C LYS A 315 -20.22 4.88 -13.01
N GLN A 316 -20.80 4.60 -11.84
CA GLN A 316 -22.09 3.91 -11.72
C GLN A 316 -23.22 4.80 -12.26
N LYS A 317 -24.07 4.24 -13.15
CA LYS A 317 -25.27 4.95 -13.67
C LYS A 317 -26.46 4.87 -12.72
N GLU A 318 -26.56 3.77 -11.98
CA GLU A 318 -27.57 3.52 -10.95
C GLU A 318 -26.91 2.87 -9.74
N ALA A 319 -27.48 3.04 -8.55
CA ALA A 319 -27.04 2.28 -7.38
C ALA A 319 -27.39 0.80 -7.56
N LEU A 320 -26.42 -0.10 -7.38
CA LEU A 320 -26.65 -1.55 -7.53
C LEU A 320 -27.67 -2.10 -6.53
N TRP A 321 -27.83 -1.43 -5.38
CA TRP A 321 -28.77 -1.81 -4.35
C TRP A 321 -29.81 -0.71 -4.10
N LYS A 322 -31.08 -1.12 -4.00
CA LYS A 322 -32.17 -0.31 -3.47
C LYS A 322 -32.41 -0.78 -2.04
N HIS A 323 -31.97 -0.01 -1.05
CA HIS A 323 -32.12 -0.36 0.36
C HIS A 323 -33.62 -0.46 0.69
N PRO A 324 -34.14 -1.63 1.13
CA PRO A 324 -35.58 -1.89 1.17
C PRO A 324 -36.30 -1.16 2.31
N VAL A 325 -35.56 -0.66 3.29
CA VAL A 325 -36.03 0.11 4.44
C VAL A 325 -34.98 1.17 4.73
N SER A 326 -35.37 2.42 4.95
CA SER A 326 -34.43 3.45 5.44
C SER A 326 -34.06 3.15 6.90
N VAL A 327 -32.84 3.50 7.34
CA VAL A 327 -32.41 3.23 8.73
C VAL A 327 -33.39 3.86 9.75
N ALA A 328 -33.90 5.06 9.44
CA ALA A 328 -34.90 5.77 10.24
C ALA A 328 -36.29 5.08 10.30
N ALA A 329 -36.58 4.11 9.44
CA ALA A 329 -37.83 3.35 9.45
C ALA A 329 -37.75 2.00 10.21
N ARG A 330 -36.57 1.57 10.66
CA ARG A 330 -36.47 0.45 11.61
C ARG A 330 -36.83 0.92 13.02
N GLN A 331 -37.97 0.47 13.53
CA GLN A 331 -38.39 0.74 14.92
C GLN A 331 -37.82 -0.27 15.94
N GLN A 332 -37.19 -1.36 15.49
CA GLN A 332 -36.68 -2.44 16.34
C GLN A 332 -35.39 -3.05 15.77
N GLY A 333 -34.56 -3.61 16.66
CA GLY A 333 -33.27 -4.22 16.34
C GLY A 333 -32.06 -3.32 16.62
N LYS A 334 -30.86 -3.90 16.56
CA LYS A 334 -29.60 -3.15 16.67
C LYS A 334 -29.26 -2.45 15.36
N ILE A 335 -28.53 -1.34 15.44
CA ILE A 335 -27.95 -0.67 14.28
C ILE A 335 -26.66 -1.42 13.90
N LYS A 336 -26.55 -1.87 12.65
CA LYS A 336 -25.35 -2.56 12.13
C LYS A 336 -24.33 -1.56 11.60
N ILE A 337 -23.17 -1.51 12.23
CA ILE A 337 -22.04 -0.68 11.81
C ILE A 337 -20.99 -1.58 11.17
N GLY A 338 -20.68 -1.32 9.89
CA GLY A 338 -19.57 -1.95 9.18
C GLY A 338 -18.36 -1.04 9.14
N TYR A 339 -17.18 -1.54 9.50
CA TYR A 339 -15.90 -0.86 9.31
C TYR A 339 -15.16 -1.48 8.13
N LEU A 340 -14.89 -0.67 7.10
CA LEU A 340 -14.26 -1.06 5.84
C LEU A 340 -12.79 -0.62 5.84
N SER A 341 -11.83 -1.56 5.78
CA SER A 341 -10.40 -1.23 5.86
C SER A 341 -9.46 -2.33 5.37
N GLY A 342 -8.31 -1.91 4.82
CA GLY A 342 -7.11 -2.73 4.59
C GLY A 342 -6.07 -2.63 5.71
N ASP A 343 -6.38 -1.96 6.82
CA ASP A 343 -5.42 -1.53 7.85
C ASP A 343 -5.78 -1.91 9.30
N LEU A 344 -6.61 -2.95 9.47
CA LEU A 344 -6.86 -3.62 10.76
C LEU A 344 -5.70 -4.54 11.16
N CYS A 345 -4.49 -3.98 11.16
CA CYS A 345 -3.23 -4.67 11.45
C CYS A 345 -2.27 -3.70 12.20
N MET A 346 -0.98 -4.01 12.28
CA MET A 346 0.07 -3.03 12.61
C MET A 346 0.16 -1.95 11.52
N HIS A 347 -0.75 -0.99 11.60
CA HIS A 347 -0.82 0.26 10.83
C HIS A 347 -1.40 1.38 11.72
N ALA A 348 -1.32 2.64 11.27
CA ALA A 348 -1.82 3.80 12.02
C ALA A 348 -3.31 3.67 12.38
N VAL A 349 -4.16 3.23 11.45
CA VAL A 349 -5.59 2.99 11.69
C VAL A 349 -5.78 1.99 12.81
N GLY A 350 -5.26 0.76 12.67
CA GLY A 350 -5.38 -0.29 13.69
C GLY A 350 -4.77 0.08 15.06
N LEU A 351 -3.72 0.90 15.11
CA LEU A 351 -3.14 1.40 16.37
C LEU A 351 -4.04 2.43 17.07
N LEU A 352 -4.76 3.26 16.32
CA LEU A 352 -5.65 4.28 16.87
C LEU A 352 -7.02 3.71 17.26
N THR A 353 -7.58 2.79 16.46
CA THR A 353 -8.93 2.26 16.65
C THR A 353 -9.03 1.03 17.56
N ALA A 354 -7.91 0.48 18.05
CA ALA A 354 -7.90 -0.80 18.76
C ALA A 354 -8.83 -0.90 19.99
N GLU A 355 -9.10 0.22 20.67
CA GLU A 355 -10.05 0.28 21.79
C GLU A 355 -11.48 0.60 21.33
N LEU A 356 -11.66 1.33 20.22
CA LEU A 356 -12.93 1.87 19.73
C LEU A 356 -14.01 0.79 19.61
N TYR A 357 -13.67 -0.32 18.95
CA TYR A 357 -14.63 -1.38 18.63
C TYR A 357 -15.13 -2.12 19.88
N ALA A 358 -14.30 -2.22 20.92
CA ALA A 358 -14.68 -2.81 22.21
C ALA A 358 -15.57 -1.89 23.07
N LEU A 359 -15.49 -0.56 22.87
CA LEU A 359 -16.26 0.43 23.60
C LEU A 359 -17.67 0.69 23.01
N HIS A 360 -18.01 0.11 21.86
CA HIS A 360 -19.34 0.20 21.26
C HIS A 360 -20.39 -0.53 22.11
N ASP A 361 -21.45 0.20 22.47
CA ASP A 361 -22.61 -0.29 23.21
C ASP A 361 -23.32 -1.45 22.48
N ARG A 362 -23.08 -2.67 22.97
CA ARG A 362 -23.62 -3.90 22.37
C ARG A 362 -25.09 -4.15 22.64
N GLU A 363 -25.79 -3.34 23.41
CA GLU A 363 -27.25 -3.40 23.45
C GLU A 363 -27.85 -2.69 22.21
N LYS A 364 -27.18 -1.64 21.73
CA LYS A 364 -27.65 -0.78 20.62
C LYS A 364 -27.02 -1.11 19.27
N PHE A 365 -25.78 -1.60 19.23
CA PHE A 365 -25.00 -1.78 18.01
C PHE A 365 -24.53 -3.23 17.79
N GLU A 366 -24.42 -3.60 16.51
CA GLU A 366 -23.77 -4.84 16.03
C GLU A 366 -22.59 -4.44 15.12
N ILE A 367 -21.37 -4.84 15.46
CA ILE A 367 -20.13 -4.33 14.84
C ILE A 367 -19.51 -5.36 13.90
N HIS A 368 -19.40 -5.00 12.61
CA HIS A 368 -18.83 -5.83 11.56
C HIS A 368 -17.50 -5.22 11.06
N ALA A 369 -16.50 -6.05 10.79
CA ALA A 369 -15.30 -5.66 10.03
C ALA A 369 -15.34 -6.25 8.62
N PHE A 370 -15.05 -5.42 7.62
CA PHE A 370 -14.90 -5.77 6.22
C PHE A 370 -13.43 -5.53 5.84
N ASP A 371 -12.64 -6.59 5.97
CA ASP A 371 -11.19 -6.54 6.20
C ASP A 371 -10.42 -7.15 5.01
N TRP A 372 -9.55 -6.38 4.36
CA TRP A 372 -8.55 -6.91 3.41
C TRP A 372 -7.11 -6.73 3.87
N SER A 373 -6.88 -6.43 5.15
CA SER A 373 -5.54 -6.25 5.70
C SER A 373 -4.66 -7.48 5.53
N ARG A 374 -3.34 -7.26 5.49
CA ARG A 374 -2.33 -8.32 5.61
C ARG A 374 -2.50 -9.11 6.91
N GLU A 375 -2.19 -10.40 6.87
CA GLU A 375 -1.98 -11.18 8.09
C GLU A 375 -0.55 -10.92 8.58
N ASP A 376 -0.42 -10.23 9.71
CA ASP A 376 0.88 -9.91 10.35
C ASP A 376 1.16 -10.74 11.61
N GLY A 377 0.20 -11.57 12.03
CA GLY A 377 0.31 -12.42 13.24
C GLY A 377 0.33 -11.67 14.57
N THR A 378 0.10 -10.35 14.58
CA THR A 378 0.35 -9.51 15.77
C THR A 378 -0.74 -9.61 16.83
N ALA A 379 -0.36 -9.35 18.08
CA ALA A 379 -1.29 -9.21 19.19
C ALA A 379 -2.31 -8.07 18.94
N LEU A 380 -1.89 -6.99 18.26
CA LEU A 380 -2.78 -5.91 17.84
C LEU A 380 -3.86 -6.40 16.89
N ARG A 381 -3.49 -7.07 15.78
CA ARG A 381 -4.45 -7.63 14.82
C ARG A 381 -5.40 -8.63 15.47
N LYS A 382 -4.88 -9.48 16.36
CA LYS A 382 -5.72 -10.40 17.16
C LYS A 382 -6.75 -9.65 18.02
N ARG A 383 -6.34 -8.60 18.74
CA ARG A 383 -7.23 -7.77 19.56
C ARG A 383 -8.28 -7.05 18.71
N LEU A 384 -7.88 -6.47 17.58
CA LEU A 384 -8.76 -5.81 16.60
C LEU A 384 -9.87 -6.76 16.14
N LEU A 385 -9.53 -7.96 15.63
CA LEU A 385 -10.53 -8.89 15.13
C LEU A 385 -11.40 -9.51 16.24
N MET A 386 -10.85 -9.74 17.44
CA MET A 386 -11.62 -10.21 18.61
C MET A 386 -12.59 -9.16 19.18
N SER A 387 -12.44 -7.89 18.82
CA SER A 387 -13.34 -6.80 19.25
C SER A 387 -14.54 -6.56 18.32
N MET A 388 -14.66 -7.36 17.26
CA MET A 388 -15.75 -7.32 16.28
C MET A 388 -16.76 -8.44 16.56
N ASP A 389 -18.04 -8.20 16.27
CA ASP A 389 -19.08 -9.24 16.40
C ASP A 389 -19.05 -10.19 15.18
N LYS A 390 -18.66 -9.66 14.01
CA LYS A 390 -18.43 -10.42 12.76
C LYS A 390 -17.24 -9.85 11.98
N VAL A 391 -16.47 -10.73 11.35
CA VAL A 391 -15.34 -10.39 10.47
C VAL A 391 -15.53 -11.03 9.11
N TRP A 392 -15.40 -10.24 8.05
CA TRP A 392 -15.55 -10.64 6.65
C TRP A 392 -14.24 -10.34 5.92
N ARG A 393 -13.56 -11.37 5.40
CA ARG A 393 -12.28 -11.20 4.68
C ARG A 393 -12.51 -10.96 3.20
N LEU A 394 -12.00 -9.85 2.67
CA LEU A 394 -12.27 -9.39 1.30
C LEU A 394 -11.11 -9.59 0.31
N ASN A 395 -9.97 -10.16 0.74
CA ASN A 395 -8.75 -10.28 -0.08
C ASN A 395 -8.93 -11.00 -1.42
N ALA A 396 -9.81 -12.00 -1.48
CA ALA A 396 -10.06 -12.82 -2.66
C ALA A 396 -11.34 -12.41 -3.45
N MET A 397 -11.90 -11.24 -3.16
CA MET A 397 -13.14 -10.74 -3.77
C MET A 397 -12.87 -9.48 -4.57
N ASP A 398 -13.49 -9.33 -5.74
CA ASP A 398 -13.59 -8.04 -6.45
C ASP A 398 -14.49 -7.04 -5.69
N ASP A 399 -14.42 -5.76 -6.06
CA ASP A 399 -15.16 -4.68 -5.37
C ASP A 399 -16.70 -4.83 -5.48
N ALA A 400 -17.21 -5.38 -6.59
CA ALA A 400 -18.65 -5.57 -6.78
C ALA A 400 -19.18 -6.75 -5.96
N THR A 401 -18.38 -7.80 -5.81
CA THR A 401 -18.66 -8.97 -4.95
C THR A 401 -18.58 -8.59 -3.47
N ALA A 402 -17.57 -7.80 -3.06
CA ALA A 402 -17.48 -7.24 -1.72
C ALA A 402 -18.69 -6.33 -1.39
N ALA A 403 -19.09 -5.44 -2.32
CA ALA A 403 -20.27 -4.61 -2.15
C ALA A 403 -21.57 -5.44 -1.98
N LYS A 404 -21.80 -6.46 -2.82
CA LYS A 404 -22.96 -7.37 -2.67
C LYS A 404 -22.98 -8.04 -1.29
N LEU A 405 -21.83 -8.49 -0.80
CA LEU A 405 -21.71 -9.13 0.51
C LEU A 405 -22.02 -8.16 1.67
N ILE A 406 -21.54 -6.91 1.62
CA ILE A 406 -21.87 -5.88 2.60
C ILE A 406 -23.37 -5.57 2.59
N ALA A 407 -23.98 -5.44 1.40
CA ALA A 407 -25.41 -5.20 1.26
C ALA A 407 -26.26 -6.37 1.78
N GLN A 408 -25.84 -7.62 1.54
CA GLN A 408 -26.49 -8.83 2.06
C GLN A 408 -26.33 -9.00 3.58
N ALA A 409 -25.23 -8.54 4.17
CA ALA A 409 -25.08 -8.49 5.63
C ALA A 409 -26.08 -7.51 6.30
N GLY A 410 -26.64 -6.58 5.52
CA GLY A 410 -27.68 -5.63 5.94
C GLY A 410 -27.13 -4.48 6.79
N ILE A 411 -25.93 -4.00 6.47
CA ILE A 411 -25.26 -2.89 7.16
C ILE A 411 -26.07 -1.61 7.02
N ASP A 412 -26.23 -0.89 8.13
CA ASP A 412 -26.97 0.37 8.20
C ASP A 412 -26.05 1.58 8.02
N VAL A 413 -24.85 1.51 8.62
CA VAL A 413 -23.80 2.53 8.53
C VAL A 413 -22.49 1.86 8.14
N LEU A 414 -21.94 2.21 6.98
CA LEU A 414 -20.63 1.76 6.53
C LEU A 414 -19.61 2.88 6.74
N VAL A 415 -18.62 2.64 7.61
CA VAL A 415 -17.52 3.56 7.90
C VAL A 415 -16.30 3.13 7.10
N ASP A 416 -15.90 3.96 6.15
CA ASP A 416 -14.64 3.85 5.42
C ASP A 416 -13.49 4.34 6.30
N LEU A 417 -12.54 3.45 6.59
CA LEU A 417 -11.31 3.75 7.31
C LEU A 417 -10.08 3.80 6.38
N GLN A 418 -10.28 3.83 5.06
CA GLN A 418 -9.21 3.83 4.06
C GLN A 418 -9.14 5.16 3.28
N GLY A 419 -10.28 5.68 2.81
CA GLY A 419 -10.32 6.83 1.91
C GLY A 419 -9.48 6.62 0.66
N LEU A 420 -8.72 7.64 0.23
CA LEU A 420 -7.86 7.60 -0.95
C LEU A 420 -6.39 7.30 -0.62
N THR A 421 -6.15 6.36 0.31
CA THR A 421 -4.80 5.93 0.70
C THR A 421 -4.33 4.68 -0.06
N SER A 422 -3.13 4.18 0.24
CA SER A 422 -2.61 2.94 -0.36
C SER A 422 -3.55 1.77 -0.09
N GLY A 423 -3.81 0.96 -1.12
CA GLY A 423 -4.73 -0.19 -1.02
C GLY A 423 -6.22 0.17 -0.91
N ALA A 424 -6.61 1.42 -1.21
CA ALA A 424 -8.00 1.85 -1.28
C ALA A 424 -8.86 1.01 -2.24
N ARG A 425 -10.11 0.75 -1.85
CA ARG A 425 -11.10 -0.01 -2.62
C ARG A 425 -12.37 0.81 -2.89
N PRO A 426 -12.25 1.94 -3.60
CA PRO A 426 -13.30 2.96 -3.66
C PRO A 426 -14.57 2.51 -4.39
N ASN A 427 -14.48 1.51 -5.29
CA ASN A 427 -15.67 1.05 -6.02
C ASN A 427 -16.65 0.30 -5.11
N ILE A 428 -16.18 -0.27 -3.99
CA ILE A 428 -17.08 -0.84 -2.96
C ILE A 428 -18.06 0.24 -2.49
N LEU A 429 -17.57 1.44 -2.17
CA LEU A 429 -18.38 2.57 -1.72
C LEU A 429 -19.23 3.14 -2.85
N ALA A 430 -18.68 3.21 -4.08
CA ALA A 430 -19.41 3.70 -5.27
C ALA A 430 -20.61 2.83 -5.65
N HIS A 431 -20.59 1.53 -5.36
CA HIS A 431 -21.75 0.64 -5.52
C HIS A 431 -22.88 0.87 -4.51
N ARG A 432 -22.65 1.71 -3.48
CA ARG A 432 -23.58 2.03 -2.38
C ARG A 432 -24.19 0.81 -1.67
N PRO A 433 -23.36 -0.09 -1.10
CA PRO A 433 -23.84 -1.24 -0.36
C PRO A 433 -24.51 -0.92 0.98
N ALA A 434 -24.32 0.27 1.55
CA ALA A 434 -25.02 0.74 2.76
C ALA A 434 -25.76 2.07 2.53
N PRO A 435 -26.92 2.29 3.21
CA PRO A 435 -27.74 3.49 3.02
C PRO A 435 -27.10 4.75 3.63
N VAL A 436 -26.22 4.60 4.61
CA VAL A 436 -25.37 5.68 5.16
C VAL A 436 -23.92 5.27 5.00
N GLN A 437 -23.11 6.08 4.32
CA GLN A 437 -21.67 5.82 4.17
C GLN A 437 -20.87 7.02 4.66
N VAL A 438 -19.83 6.75 5.45
CA VAL A 438 -19.13 7.73 6.29
C VAL A 438 -17.62 7.57 6.14
N SER A 439 -16.90 8.62 5.75
CA SER A 439 -15.44 8.65 5.81
C SER A 439 -14.97 8.90 7.26
N TYR A 440 -13.94 8.19 7.72
CA TYR A 440 -13.32 8.46 9.02
C TYR A 440 -11.85 8.03 9.06
N LEU A 441 -11.01 8.90 9.65
CA LEU A 441 -9.66 8.63 10.17
C LEU A 441 -8.56 8.24 9.16
N GLY A 442 -8.79 7.35 8.20
CA GLY A 442 -7.77 6.83 7.30
C GLY A 442 -7.18 7.87 6.35
N LEU A 443 -8.05 8.72 5.79
CA LEU A 443 -7.67 9.89 5.00
C LEU A 443 -7.99 11.17 5.81
N PRO A 444 -6.99 12.02 6.13
CA PRO A 444 -7.20 13.28 6.84
C PRO A 444 -7.62 14.42 5.86
N ALA A 445 -8.56 14.15 4.97
CA ALA A 445 -9.07 15.06 3.95
C ALA A 445 -10.43 14.59 3.40
N THR A 446 -11.11 15.44 2.64
CA THR A 446 -12.23 15.02 1.78
C THR A 446 -11.76 14.01 0.73
N SER A 447 -12.58 12.99 0.47
CA SER A 447 -12.30 11.91 -0.47
C SER A 447 -12.89 12.14 -1.87
N LEU A 448 -13.90 13.03 -1.98
CA LEU A 448 -14.73 13.24 -3.16
C LEU A 448 -15.41 11.95 -3.70
N LEU A 449 -15.48 10.88 -2.90
CA LEU A 449 -15.96 9.58 -3.34
C LEU A 449 -17.47 9.59 -3.62
N PRO A 450 -17.92 9.26 -4.85
CA PRO A 450 -19.34 9.19 -5.16
C PRO A 450 -19.98 8.10 -4.30
N GLY A 451 -20.92 8.49 -3.45
CA GLY A 451 -21.61 7.59 -2.52
C GLY A 451 -21.20 7.71 -1.06
N VAL A 452 -20.17 8.48 -0.71
CA VAL A 452 -19.86 8.82 0.69
C VAL A 452 -20.56 10.13 1.05
N ASP A 453 -21.48 10.10 2.03
CA ASP A 453 -22.35 11.25 2.32
C ASP A 453 -21.83 12.11 3.48
N TRP A 454 -21.04 11.51 4.38
CA TRP A 454 -20.63 12.09 5.65
C TRP A 454 -19.15 11.87 5.93
N ILE A 455 -18.56 12.73 6.77
CA ILE A 455 -17.21 12.57 7.32
C ILE A 455 -17.22 12.84 8.82
N ILE A 456 -16.61 11.98 9.63
CA ILE A 456 -16.47 12.22 11.07
C ILE A 456 -15.25 13.12 11.30
N ALA A 457 -15.49 14.31 11.84
CA ALA A 457 -14.51 15.38 11.99
C ALA A 457 -14.69 16.14 13.31
N ASP A 458 -13.88 17.17 13.54
CA ASP A 458 -14.09 18.19 14.57
C ASP A 458 -13.94 19.59 13.95
N ARG A 459 -14.31 20.63 14.70
CA ARG A 459 -14.33 22.01 14.21
C ARG A 459 -12.95 22.67 14.08
N PHE A 460 -11.88 22.01 14.52
CA PHE A 460 -10.52 22.49 14.36
C PHE A 460 -9.90 21.95 13.07
N VAL A 461 -10.07 20.65 12.78
CA VAL A 461 -9.54 20.03 11.53
C VAL A 461 -10.43 20.26 10.32
N MET A 462 -11.73 20.50 10.53
CA MET A 462 -12.69 20.83 9.48
C MET A 462 -13.50 22.07 9.89
N PRO A 463 -12.91 23.28 9.79
CA PRO A 463 -13.61 24.52 10.09
C PRO A 463 -14.59 24.88 8.95
N PRO A 464 -15.57 25.79 9.17
CA PRO A 464 -16.60 26.13 8.18
C PRO A 464 -16.07 26.56 6.81
N GLU A 465 -14.87 27.15 6.78
CA GLU A 465 -14.19 27.70 5.60
C GLU A 465 -13.60 26.60 4.69
N TYR A 466 -13.41 25.37 5.21
CA TYR A 466 -12.97 24.20 4.44
C TYR A 466 -14.14 23.48 3.74
N LEU A 467 -15.37 23.66 4.23
CA LEU A 467 -16.56 22.97 3.71
C LEU A 467 -16.88 23.23 2.23
N PRO A 468 -16.60 24.41 1.62
CA PRO A 468 -16.79 24.62 0.18
C PRO A 468 -15.95 23.70 -0.72
N TYR A 469 -14.90 23.08 -0.17
CA TYR A 469 -13.99 22.17 -0.88
C TYR A 469 -14.31 20.69 -0.63
N CYS A 470 -15.30 20.38 0.21
CA CYS A 470 -15.64 19.03 0.65
C CYS A 470 -16.91 18.51 -0.03
N SER A 471 -16.93 17.21 -0.36
CA SER A 471 -18.16 16.54 -0.82
C SER A 471 -19.02 16.00 0.33
N GLU A 472 -18.35 15.57 1.40
CA GLU A 472 -18.94 14.93 2.56
C GLU A 472 -19.46 15.95 3.57
N LYS A 473 -20.57 15.64 4.22
CA LYS A 473 -21.13 16.49 5.28
C LYS A 473 -20.46 16.17 6.63
N PRO A 474 -20.00 17.18 7.38
CA PRO A 474 -19.33 16.94 8.66
C PRO A 474 -20.29 16.42 9.74
N ILE A 475 -19.91 15.31 10.37
CA ILE A 475 -20.41 14.87 11.67
C ILE A 475 -19.37 15.33 12.70
N TYR A 476 -19.63 16.46 13.36
CA TYR A 476 -18.71 17.03 14.33
C TYR A 476 -18.77 16.30 15.68
N LEU A 477 -17.65 15.70 16.08
CA LEU A 477 -17.43 15.28 17.47
C LEU A 477 -17.14 16.51 18.36
N PRO A 478 -17.47 16.46 19.67
CA PRO A 478 -17.49 17.65 20.52
C PRO A 478 -16.10 18.19 20.92
N HIS A 479 -15.04 17.42 20.72
CA HIS A 479 -13.69 17.75 21.22
C HIS A 479 -12.60 17.49 20.17
N CYS A 480 -12.40 16.24 19.77
CA CYS A 480 -11.46 15.86 18.72
C CYS A 480 -12.04 14.69 17.91
N TYR A 481 -11.77 14.66 16.60
CA TYR A 481 -12.20 13.57 15.72
C TYR A 481 -11.39 12.28 15.96
N GLN A 482 -10.11 12.40 16.30
CA GLN A 482 -9.17 11.29 16.34
C GLN A 482 -9.34 10.45 17.62
N VAL A 483 -9.74 9.18 17.44
CA VAL A 483 -9.66 8.18 18.51
C VAL A 483 -8.21 7.74 18.73
N SER A 484 -7.90 7.31 19.96
CA SER A 484 -6.63 6.69 20.34
C SER A 484 -6.91 5.56 21.32
N ASP A 485 -6.31 4.39 21.12
CA ASP A 485 -6.24 3.35 22.13
C ASP A 485 -5.49 3.86 23.38
N ARG A 486 -6.17 3.82 24.54
CA ARG A 486 -5.63 4.23 25.85
C ARG A 486 -5.00 3.06 26.61
N GLN A 487 -5.17 1.83 26.10
CA GLN A 487 -4.64 0.59 26.66
C GLN A 487 -3.32 0.18 25.97
N ARG A 488 -2.70 1.08 25.20
CA ARG A 488 -1.37 0.86 24.60
C ARG A 488 -0.33 0.74 25.71
N GLU A 489 0.40 -0.37 25.71
CA GLU A 489 1.54 -0.56 26.60
C GLU A 489 2.60 0.52 26.30
N VAL A 490 2.98 1.29 27.32
CA VAL A 490 4.10 2.22 27.25
C VAL A 490 5.37 1.45 27.58
N GLY A 491 6.38 1.56 26.71
CA GLY A 491 7.68 0.93 26.92
C GLY A 491 8.44 1.53 28.11
N ALA A 492 9.57 0.92 28.48
CA ALA A 492 10.47 1.52 29.46
C ALA A 492 11.05 2.84 28.93
N ASP A 493 11.19 3.84 29.80
CA ASP A 493 11.80 5.12 29.45
C ASP A 493 13.25 4.93 28.96
N PRO A 494 13.60 5.44 27.76
CA PRO A 494 14.95 5.31 27.23
C PRO A 494 15.90 6.33 27.87
N THR A 495 17.20 6.01 27.87
CA THR A 495 18.25 6.98 28.24
C THR A 495 18.75 7.72 27.00
N ARG A 496 19.22 8.97 27.18
CA ARG A 496 19.75 9.79 26.07
C ARG A 496 20.94 9.10 25.37
N ALA A 497 21.85 8.52 26.16
CA ALA A 497 22.95 7.69 25.67
C ALA A 497 22.54 6.47 24.80
N GLN A 498 21.31 5.94 24.87
CA GLN A 498 20.86 4.85 23.98
C GLN A 498 20.62 5.32 22.52
N TYR A 499 20.45 6.63 22.32
CA TYR A 499 20.15 7.23 21.02
C TYR A 499 21.17 8.30 20.62
N GLU A 500 22.38 8.24 21.19
CA GLU A 500 23.50 9.18 20.91
C GLU A 500 23.16 10.66 21.19
N LEU A 501 22.15 10.92 22.03
CA LEU A 501 21.74 12.27 22.41
C LEU A 501 22.66 12.81 23.51
N PRO A 502 23.08 14.10 23.47
CA PRO A 502 23.84 14.71 24.57
C PRO A 502 23.02 14.71 25.87
N GLU A 503 23.65 14.54 27.03
CA GLU A 503 22.93 14.49 28.32
C GLU A 503 22.42 15.88 28.78
N ASP A 504 23.13 16.95 28.40
CA ASP A 504 22.91 18.33 28.87
C ASP A 504 22.13 19.23 27.88
N ALA A 505 21.94 18.79 26.63
CA ALA A 505 21.26 19.58 25.59
C ALA A 505 19.72 19.56 25.71
N PHE A 506 19.05 20.58 25.17
CA PHE A 506 17.61 20.51 24.92
C PHE A 506 17.30 19.67 23.66
N VAL A 507 16.33 18.75 23.74
CA VAL A 507 15.98 17.86 22.62
C VAL A 507 14.62 18.28 22.04
N PHE A 508 14.64 18.92 20.87
CA PHE A 508 13.47 19.00 20.00
C PHE A 508 13.28 17.65 19.29
N CYS A 509 12.05 17.24 19.00
CA CYS A 509 11.80 15.99 18.28
C CYS A 509 10.63 16.08 17.28
N SER A 510 10.72 15.33 16.17
CA SER A 510 9.60 15.08 15.27
C SER A 510 9.66 13.67 14.68
N PHE A 511 8.86 12.77 15.27
CA PHE A 511 8.75 11.38 14.82
C PHE A 511 7.63 11.23 13.78
N ASN A 512 7.82 11.89 12.63
CA ASN A 512 6.90 11.84 11.50
C ASN A 512 7.55 11.13 10.29
N ASN A 513 6.71 10.62 9.38
CA ASN A 513 7.18 10.13 8.10
C ASN A 513 7.89 11.24 7.31
N ASN A 514 9.04 10.94 6.72
CA ASN A 514 9.87 11.90 5.97
C ASN A 514 9.12 12.73 4.93
N HIS A 515 8.13 12.14 4.23
CA HIS A 515 7.37 12.85 3.21
C HIS A 515 6.58 14.07 3.71
N LYS A 516 6.27 14.15 5.02
CA LYS A 516 5.61 15.31 5.63
C LYS A 516 6.56 16.50 5.84
N MET A 517 7.86 16.32 5.65
CA MET A 517 8.85 17.38 5.83
C MET A 517 9.07 18.13 4.51
N ASN A 518 8.74 19.41 4.51
CA ASN A 518 9.01 20.34 3.41
C ASN A 518 10.14 21.33 3.79
N ALA A 519 10.70 21.98 2.77
CA ALA A 519 11.86 22.87 2.94
C ALA A 519 11.59 24.05 3.88
N GLU A 520 10.37 24.61 3.86
CA GLU A 520 10.00 25.75 4.70
C GLU A 520 9.94 25.38 6.18
N MET A 521 9.27 24.27 6.51
CA MET A 521 9.16 23.75 7.87
C MET A 521 10.53 23.34 8.42
N PHE A 522 11.36 22.65 7.61
CA PHE A 522 12.70 22.30 8.02
C PHE A 522 13.59 23.54 8.24
N GLY A 523 13.54 24.51 7.32
CA GLY A 523 14.21 25.80 7.49
C GLY A 523 13.71 26.59 8.71
N ALA A 524 12.45 26.46 9.09
CA ALA A 524 11.92 27.01 10.35
C ALA A 524 12.51 26.31 11.58
N TRP A 525 12.68 24.99 11.55
CA TRP A 525 13.36 24.26 12.62
C TRP A 525 14.85 24.62 12.73
N MET A 526 15.55 24.83 11.61
CA MET A 526 16.94 25.30 11.66
C MET A 526 17.04 26.68 12.32
N ARG A 527 16.13 27.62 12.00
CA ARG A 527 16.06 28.92 12.70
C ARG A 527 15.78 28.78 14.20
N ILE A 528 15.06 27.75 14.64
CA ILE A 528 14.83 27.46 16.07
C ILE A 528 16.10 26.93 16.73
N LEU A 529 16.85 26.03 16.08
CA LEU A 529 18.13 25.53 16.62
C LEU A 529 19.17 26.66 16.76
N HIS A 530 19.29 27.54 15.76
CA HIS A 530 20.11 28.75 15.85
C HIS A 530 19.70 29.68 17.01
N GLY A 531 18.40 29.76 17.29
CA GLY A 531 17.86 30.54 18.41
C GLY A 531 18.03 29.90 19.78
N VAL A 532 18.41 28.61 19.87
CA VAL A 532 18.51 27.86 21.13
C VAL A 532 19.85 27.11 21.19
N PRO A 533 20.93 27.77 21.66
CA PRO A 533 22.23 27.13 21.87
C PRO A 533 22.15 25.91 22.81
N ASN A 534 23.01 24.92 22.56
CA ASN A 534 22.98 23.61 23.19
C ASN A 534 21.61 22.90 23.07
N SER A 535 21.06 22.88 21.85
CA SER A 535 19.91 22.05 21.50
C SER A 535 20.18 21.16 20.29
N VAL A 536 19.40 20.08 20.17
CA VAL A 536 19.45 19.11 19.07
C VAL A 536 18.03 18.81 18.56
N LEU A 537 17.92 18.40 17.30
CA LEU A 537 16.67 17.99 16.67
C LEU A 537 16.70 16.49 16.34
N TRP A 538 15.85 15.72 17.03
CA TRP A 538 15.74 14.28 16.87
C TRP A 538 14.59 13.91 15.93
N LEU A 539 14.94 13.41 14.74
CA LEU A 539 13.98 13.07 13.67
C LEU A 539 13.89 11.56 13.44
N LEU A 540 12.71 11.10 13.02
CA LEU A 540 12.55 9.78 12.43
C LEU A 540 12.99 9.81 10.97
N ALA A 541 14.19 9.30 10.67
CA ALA A 541 14.64 9.10 9.30
C ALA A 541 14.38 7.66 8.84
N ASP A 542 13.35 7.43 8.02
CA ASP A 542 12.95 6.09 7.55
C ASP A 542 13.75 5.57 6.34
N ASN A 543 14.72 6.34 5.85
CA ASN A 543 15.65 5.98 4.78
C ASN A 543 16.93 6.85 4.83
N GLU A 544 18.04 6.33 4.31
CA GLU A 544 19.35 6.99 4.40
C GLU A 544 19.47 8.23 3.49
N TRP A 545 18.74 8.32 2.38
CA TRP A 545 18.75 9.52 1.52
C TRP A 545 18.12 10.73 2.22
N ALA A 546 17.01 10.54 2.94
CA ALA A 546 16.42 11.60 3.76
C ALA A 546 17.39 12.06 4.85
N LYS A 547 18.01 11.12 5.57
CA LYS A 547 19.05 11.39 6.58
C LYS A 547 20.24 12.18 6.01
N ALA A 548 20.70 11.85 4.80
CA ALA A 548 21.79 12.55 4.12
C ALA A 548 21.37 13.93 3.61
N ASN A 549 20.19 14.04 2.99
CA ASN A 549 19.65 15.31 2.51
C ASN A 549 19.42 16.28 3.69
N LEU A 550 18.66 15.87 4.72
CA LEU A 550 18.38 16.71 5.89
C LEU A 550 19.65 17.19 6.61
N ARG A 551 20.72 16.39 6.63
CA ARG A 551 22.04 16.82 7.15
C ARG A 551 22.67 17.89 6.27
N ARG A 552 22.70 17.72 4.96
CA ARG A 552 23.21 18.74 4.02
C ARG A 552 22.38 20.03 4.07
N GLU A 553 21.05 19.94 4.18
CA GLU A 553 20.19 21.12 4.30
C GLU A 553 20.37 21.83 5.66
N ALA A 554 20.76 21.11 6.73
CA ALA A 554 21.15 21.71 8.00
C ALA A 554 22.53 22.38 7.91
N GLU A 555 23.54 21.69 7.35
CA GLU A 555 24.88 22.25 7.09
C GLU A 555 24.81 23.52 6.21
N ALA A 556 23.86 23.58 5.27
CA ALA A 556 23.60 24.76 4.43
C ALA A 556 22.84 25.89 5.16
N ALA A 557 22.17 25.60 6.28
CA ALA A 557 21.52 26.59 7.14
C ALA A 557 22.46 27.18 8.22
N GLY A 558 23.61 26.52 8.46
CA GLY A 558 24.63 26.89 9.45
C GLY A 558 24.42 26.26 10.82
#